data_AF-A0A7J9Q6X8-F1
#
_entry.id   AF-A0A7J9Q6X8-F1
#
_cell.length_a   1.000
_cell.length_b   1.000
_cell.length_c   1.000
_cell.angle_alpha   90.00
_cell.angle_beta   90.00
_cell.angle_gamma   90.00
#
_symmetry.space_group_name_H-M   'P 1'
#
loop_
_entity.id
_entity.type
_entity.pdbx_description
1 polymer ?
#
loop_
_entity_poly.entity_id
_entity_poly.type
_entity_poly.pdbx_seq_one_letter_code
_entity_poly.pdbx_strand_id
1 'polypeptide(L)'
;GLDQLHVGTVTGKMHGEKDEVLAVRDECVLKHVKENYKLNVLEQDWGNIKPLFPVASGGLQPTMIPELVRIFGKDIIMQFGGGIHAHPMGTKAGAMACRQALDATLKGVSLSEATKTNKELKAAIDKWGSYEKLHPTHSHAAGD
;
A
#
# COMPACT_ATOMS: atom_id res chain seq x y z
N GLY A 1 -8.81 17.50 13.30
CA GLY A 1 -9.70 17.34 12.14
C GLY A 1 -8.92 17.50 10.86
N LEU A 2 -7.95 16.61 10.62
CA LEU A 2 -7.35 16.42 9.30
C LEU A 2 -8.30 15.54 8.48
N ASP A 3 -8.17 15.53 7.16
CA ASP A 3 -8.89 14.59 6.30
C ASP A 3 -8.03 13.36 5.94
N GLN A 4 -6.71 13.53 5.90
CA GLN A 4 -5.74 12.52 5.47
C GLN A 4 -4.52 12.54 6.40
N LEU A 5 -3.95 11.37 6.68
CA LEU A 5 -2.76 11.25 7.53
C LEU A 5 -1.80 10.17 7.03
N HIS A 6 -0.51 10.47 7.00
CA HIS A 6 0.52 9.47 6.72
C HIS A 6 0.66 8.50 7.88
N VAL A 7 0.46 7.21 7.61
CA VAL A 7 0.49 6.15 8.63
C VAL A 7 1.69 5.21 8.49
N GLY A 8 2.49 5.37 7.43
CA GLY A 8 3.62 4.50 7.10
C GLY A 8 3.29 3.52 5.97
N THR A 9 4.27 2.70 5.58
CA THR A 9 4.18 1.84 4.39
C THR A 9 4.43 0.37 4.65
N VAL A 10 5.02 0.01 5.81
CA VAL A 10 5.56 -1.33 6.14
C VAL A 10 6.71 -1.78 5.22
N THR A 11 6.51 -1.68 3.91
CA THR A 11 7.33 -2.22 2.85
C THR A 11 8.15 -1.17 2.09
N GLY A 12 8.11 0.07 2.56
CA GLY A 12 8.78 1.22 1.95
C GLY A 12 10.17 1.51 2.53
N LYS A 13 10.73 2.68 2.18
CA LYS A 13 12.07 3.07 2.62
C LYS A 13 12.16 3.51 4.09
N MET A 14 11.03 3.91 4.66
CA MET A 14 10.96 4.47 6.02
C MET A 14 10.64 3.34 7.00
N HIS A 15 11.23 3.39 8.19
CA HIS A 15 10.98 2.42 9.25
C HIS A 15 9.51 2.47 9.71
N GLY A 16 8.97 1.30 10.04
CA GLY A 16 7.64 1.10 10.60
C GLY A 16 7.28 -0.37 10.52
N GLU A 17 7.26 -1.04 11.68
CA GLU A 17 6.88 -2.44 11.76
C GLU A 17 5.42 -2.63 11.37
N LYS A 18 5.09 -3.79 10.80
CA LYS A 18 3.74 -4.06 10.26
C LYS A 18 2.66 -3.81 11.30
N ASP A 19 2.81 -4.38 12.49
CA ASP A 19 1.79 -4.32 13.54
C ASP A 19 1.60 -2.89 14.07
N GLU A 20 2.69 -2.13 14.21
CA GLU A 20 2.63 -0.73 14.64
C GLU A 20 1.93 0.17 13.61
N VAL A 21 2.30 0.01 12.33
CA VAL A 21 1.69 0.77 11.23
C VAL A 21 0.19 0.45 11.10
N LEU A 22 -0.19 -0.81 11.27
CA LEU A 22 -1.60 -1.21 11.23
C LEU A 22 -2.38 -0.71 12.46
N ALA A 23 -1.77 -0.67 13.64
CA ALA A 23 -2.39 -0.06 14.82
C ALA A 23 -2.64 1.45 14.61
N VAL A 24 -1.67 2.19 14.06
CA VAL A 24 -1.86 3.61 13.73
C VAL A 24 -2.94 3.81 12.67
N ARG A 25 -3.00 2.94 11.65
CA ARG A 25 -4.10 2.94 10.68
C ARG A 25 -5.44 2.72 11.40
N ASP A 26 -5.54 1.75 12.29
CA ASP A 26 -6.78 1.41 12.97
C ASP A 26 -7.31 2.56 13.83
N GLU A 27 -6.41 3.28 14.51
CA GLU A 27 -6.73 4.54 15.20
C GLU A 27 -7.30 5.61 14.26
N CYS A 28 -6.85 5.63 13.01
CA CYS A 28 -7.32 6.60 12.02
C CYS A 28 -8.69 6.25 11.44
N VAL A 29 -9.04 4.95 11.34
CA VAL A 29 -10.18 4.49 10.51
C VAL A 29 -11.31 3.85 11.29
N LEU A 30 -11.03 3.23 12.44
CA LEU A 30 -12.05 2.53 13.21
C LEU A 30 -12.82 3.50 14.09
N LYS A 31 -14.13 3.30 14.19
CA LYS A 31 -14.96 4.04 15.14
C LYS A 31 -14.66 3.62 16.59
N HIS A 32 -14.44 2.32 16.81
CA HIS A 32 -14.06 1.76 18.10
C HIS A 32 -12.76 0.97 17.92
N VAL A 33 -11.70 1.42 18.57
CA VAL A 33 -10.41 0.74 18.63
C VAL A 33 -10.36 -0.07 19.91
N LYS A 34 -10.01 -1.35 19.79
CA LYS A 34 -9.86 -2.24 20.95
C LYS A 34 -8.47 -2.06 21.57
N GLU A 35 -8.38 -2.23 22.88
CA GLU A 35 -7.10 -2.27 23.57
C GLU A 35 -6.16 -3.36 23.01
N ASN A 36 -4.88 -3.03 22.95
CA ASN A 36 -3.81 -3.98 22.61
C ASN A 36 -2.54 -3.62 23.40
N TYR A 37 -2.36 -4.29 24.54
CA TYR A 37 -1.23 -4.06 25.44
C TYR A 37 0.14 -4.33 24.81
N LYS A 38 0.24 -5.21 23.82
CA LYS A 38 1.52 -5.49 23.14
C LYS A 38 1.98 -4.31 22.29
N LEU A 39 1.03 -3.51 21.79
CA LEU A 39 1.28 -2.33 20.96
C LEU A 39 1.04 -1.03 21.73
N ASN A 40 0.82 -1.10 23.05
CA ASN A 40 0.48 0.04 23.91
C ASN A 40 -0.75 0.84 23.44
N VAL A 41 -1.75 0.17 22.87
CA VAL A 41 -3.02 0.77 22.44
C VAL A 41 -4.05 0.62 23.55
N LEU A 42 -4.75 1.71 23.88
CA LEU A 42 -5.88 1.72 24.81
C LEU A 42 -7.20 1.60 24.03
N GLU A 43 -8.25 1.11 24.69
CA GLU A 43 -9.58 1.13 24.09
C GLU A 43 -10.06 2.58 23.85
N GLN A 44 -10.62 2.84 22.67
CA GLN A 44 -11.05 4.18 22.28
C GLN A 44 -12.30 4.15 21.40
N ASP A 45 -13.33 4.92 21.77
CA ASP A 45 -14.51 5.20 20.94
C ASP A 45 -14.46 6.64 20.41
N TRP A 46 -14.35 6.78 19.09
CA TRP A 46 -14.29 8.06 18.39
C TRP A 46 -15.69 8.70 18.21
N GLY A 47 -16.77 7.99 18.54
CA GLY A 47 -18.14 8.51 18.58
C GLY A 47 -18.62 9.01 17.21
N ASN A 48 -18.76 10.33 17.07
CA ASN A 48 -19.21 10.99 15.84
C ASN A 48 -18.08 11.62 15.03
N ILE A 49 -16.82 11.41 15.44
CA ILE A 49 -15.66 11.86 14.67
C ILE A 49 -15.56 10.98 13.42
N LYS A 50 -15.41 11.64 12.27
CA LYS A 50 -15.26 10.94 10.98
C LYS A 50 -13.88 10.29 10.88
N PRO A 51 -13.77 9.13 10.21
CA PRO A 51 -12.47 8.50 9.97
C PRO A 51 -11.59 9.35 9.06
N LEU A 52 -10.29 9.23 9.26
CA LEU A 52 -9.25 9.77 8.38
C LEU A 52 -9.02 8.84 7.19
N PHE A 53 -8.56 9.40 6.07
CA PHE A 53 -8.05 8.60 4.96
C PHE A 53 -6.55 8.30 5.20
N PRO A 54 -6.15 7.05 5.48
CA PRO A 54 -4.74 6.73 5.71
C PRO A 54 -3.93 6.89 4.42
N VAL A 55 -2.69 7.31 4.57
CA VAL A 55 -1.75 7.53 3.46
C VAL A 55 -0.51 6.65 3.63
N ALA A 56 -0.27 5.77 2.67
CA ALA A 56 0.97 5.04 2.49
C ALA A 56 1.87 5.81 1.51
N SER A 57 3.05 6.24 1.98
CA SER A 57 4.04 6.97 1.16
C SER A 57 5.47 6.64 1.61
N GLY A 58 6.42 6.73 0.67
CA GLY A 58 7.85 6.61 0.96
C GLY A 58 8.50 5.42 0.25
N GLY A 59 9.14 5.67 -0.89
CA GLY A 59 9.86 4.64 -1.64
C GLY A 59 8.96 3.65 -2.38
N LEU A 60 7.68 3.99 -2.58
CA LEU A 60 6.74 3.12 -3.28
C LEU A 60 6.99 3.09 -4.79
N GLN A 61 6.76 1.92 -5.39
CA GLN A 61 6.85 1.66 -6.83
C GLN A 61 5.65 0.82 -7.30
N PRO A 62 5.29 0.83 -8.62
CA PRO A 62 4.08 0.17 -9.11
C PRO A 62 3.94 -1.30 -8.70
N THR A 63 5.06 -2.02 -8.59
CA THR A 63 5.08 -3.46 -8.29
C THR A 63 4.69 -3.81 -6.85
N MET A 64 4.63 -2.82 -5.96
CA MET A 64 4.23 -2.98 -4.55
C MET A 64 2.72 -2.91 -4.33
N ILE A 65 1.95 -2.46 -5.32
CA ILE A 65 0.50 -2.22 -5.16
C ILE A 65 -0.27 -3.45 -4.66
N PRO A 66 -0.04 -4.68 -5.18
CA PRO A 66 -0.70 -5.87 -4.63
C PRO A 66 -0.50 -6.03 -3.12
N GLU A 67 0.73 -5.80 -2.66
CA GLU A 67 1.09 -5.93 -1.25
C GLU A 67 0.46 -4.83 -0.40
N LEU A 68 0.49 -3.58 -0.89
CA LEU A 68 -0.13 -2.46 -0.19
C LEU A 68 -1.64 -2.68 -0.02
N VAL A 69 -2.33 -3.14 -1.06
CA VAL A 69 -3.76 -3.45 -0.99
C VAL A 69 -4.02 -4.61 -0.03
N ARG A 70 -3.12 -5.60 0.03
CA ARG A 70 -3.24 -6.73 0.97
C ARG A 70 -3.04 -6.31 2.43
N ILE A 71 -2.08 -5.44 2.70
CA ILE A 71 -1.77 -4.98 4.06
C ILE A 71 -2.84 -3.99 4.56
N PHE A 72 -3.17 -3.00 3.74
CA PHE A 72 -3.98 -1.86 4.17
C PHE A 72 -5.46 -1.94 3.76
N GLY A 73 -5.81 -2.81 2.82
CA GLY A 73 -7.12 -2.83 2.20
C GLY A 73 -7.23 -1.82 1.05
N LYS A 74 -8.46 -1.51 0.65
CA LYS A 74 -8.77 -0.66 -0.52
C LYS A 74 -8.92 0.82 -0.17
N ASP A 75 -9.28 1.12 1.07
CA ASP A 75 -9.48 2.48 1.57
C ASP A 75 -8.16 3.07 2.07
N ILE A 76 -7.19 3.17 1.15
CA ILE A 76 -5.91 3.84 1.39
C ILE A 76 -5.52 4.78 0.23
N ILE A 77 -4.83 5.87 0.57
CA ILE A 77 -4.12 6.71 -0.40
C ILE A 77 -2.69 6.19 -0.54
N MET A 78 -2.30 5.81 -1.76
CA MET A 78 -0.93 5.39 -2.07
C MET A 78 -0.20 6.50 -2.81
N GLN A 79 0.88 7.02 -2.25
CA GLN A 79 1.67 8.08 -2.88
C GLN A 79 2.97 7.57 -3.50
N PHE A 80 3.09 7.79 -4.80
CA PHE A 80 4.25 7.39 -5.59
C PHE A 80 4.98 8.63 -6.10
N GLY A 81 6.10 8.97 -5.46
CA GLY A 81 7.03 9.99 -5.98
C GLY A 81 7.97 9.38 -7.02
N GLY A 82 9.12 8.90 -6.56
CA GLY A 82 10.13 8.26 -7.42
C GLY A 82 9.61 7.07 -8.24
N GLY A 83 8.65 6.30 -7.70
CA GLY A 83 8.02 5.18 -8.41
C GLY A 83 7.27 5.57 -9.68
N ILE A 84 6.80 6.82 -9.78
CA ILE A 84 6.21 7.36 -11.01
C ILE A 84 7.29 8.07 -11.84
N HIS A 85 7.98 9.04 -11.25
CA HIS A 85 8.82 9.96 -12.02
C HIS A 85 10.09 9.32 -12.57
N ALA A 86 10.62 8.29 -11.91
CA ALA A 86 11.82 7.60 -12.36
C ALA A 86 11.53 6.46 -13.36
N HIS A 87 10.29 6.30 -13.82
CA HIS A 87 9.93 5.25 -14.77
C HIS A 87 10.76 5.34 -16.07
N PRO A 88 11.26 4.23 -16.65
CA PRO A 88 12.15 4.25 -17.83
C PRO A 88 11.56 4.98 -19.06
N MET A 89 10.23 4.95 -19.18
CA MET A 89 9.48 5.58 -20.27
C MET A 89 8.90 6.96 -19.87
N GLY A 90 9.38 7.56 -18.78
CA GLY A 90 8.96 8.88 -18.30
C GLY A 90 7.73 8.87 -17.38
N THR A 91 7.42 10.05 -16.83
CA THR A 91 6.42 10.25 -15.77
C THR A 91 5.02 9.74 -16.15
N LYS A 92 4.54 10.03 -17.36
CA LYS A 92 3.21 9.58 -17.82
C LYS A 92 3.12 8.04 -17.79
N ALA A 93 4.16 7.36 -18.26
CA ALA A 93 4.21 5.91 -18.23
C ALA A 93 4.28 5.36 -16.80
N GLY A 94 4.99 6.03 -15.89
CA GLY A 94 4.99 5.66 -14.47
C GLY A 94 3.60 5.73 -13.83
N ALA A 95 2.85 6.79 -14.10
CA ALA A 95 1.47 6.92 -13.63
C ALA A 95 0.55 5.83 -14.23
N MET A 96 0.71 5.53 -15.52
CA MET A 96 -0.02 4.43 -16.17
C MET A 96 0.35 3.07 -15.56
N ALA A 97 1.62 2.81 -15.28
CA ALA A 97 2.07 1.57 -14.63
C ALA A 97 1.45 1.39 -13.24
N CYS A 98 1.39 2.44 -12.41
CA CYS A 98 0.68 2.40 -11.13
C CYS A 98 -0.81 2.05 -11.31
N ARG A 99 -1.47 2.70 -12.28
CA ARG A 99 -2.89 2.44 -12.53
C ARG A 99 -3.16 1.02 -13.04
N GLN A 100 -2.33 0.54 -13.97
CA GLN A 100 -2.39 -0.82 -14.52
C GLN A 100 -2.17 -1.88 -13.43
N ALA A 101 -1.20 -1.67 -12.54
CA ALA A 101 -0.97 -2.54 -11.39
C ALA A 101 -2.19 -2.57 -10.45
N LEU A 102 -2.75 -1.41 -10.11
CA LEU A 102 -3.97 -1.34 -9.27
C LEU A 102 -5.16 -2.05 -9.93
N ASP A 103 -5.40 -1.82 -11.22
CA ASP A 103 -6.50 -2.46 -11.94
C ASP A 103 -6.34 -3.98 -11.98
N ALA A 104 -5.12 -4.47 -12.17
CA ALA A 104 -4.81 -5.90 -12.11
C ALA A 104 -5.08 -6.46 -10.71
N THR A 105 -4.56 -5.81 -9.66
CA THR A 105 -4.79 -6.19 -8.27
C THR A 105 -6.27 -6.25 -7.92
N LEU A 106 -7.06 -5.24 -8.28
CA LEU A 106 -8.49 -5.19 -7.98
C LEU A 106 -9.30 -6.26 -8.75
N LYS A 107 -8.80 -6.70 -9.91
CA LYS A 107 -9.39 -7.79 -10.71
C LYS A 107 -8.88 -9.18 -10.32
N GLY A 108 -7.98 -9.29 -9.34
CA GLY A 108 -7.33 -10.55 -8.98
C GLY A 108 -6.39 -11.10 -10.05
N VAL A 109 -5.93 -10.26 -10.98
CA VAL A 109 -4.98 -10.63 -12.03
C VAL A 109 -3.56 -10.40 -11.52
N SER A 110 -2.69 -11.42 -11.63
CA SER A 110 -1.29 -11.27 -11.24
C SER A 110 -0.59 -10.20 -12.08
N LEU A 111 0.39 -9.51 -11.51
CA LEU A 111 1.13 -8.49 -12.28
C LEU A 111 1.87 -9.13 -13.47
N SER A 112 2.36 -10.37 -13.32
CA SER A 112 2.97 -11.12 -14.41
C SER A 112 2.02 -11.30 -15.60
N GLU A 113 0.76 -11.64 -15.35
CA GLU A 113 -0.25 -11.75 -16.40
C GLU A 113 -0.56 -10.38 -17.01
N ALA A 114 -0.74 -9.36 -16.17
CA ALA A 114 -1.05 -8.01 -16.61
C ALA A 114 0.03 -7.42 -17.53
N THR A 115 1.31 -7.80 -17.38
CA THR A 115 2.39 -7.30 -18.25
C THR A 115 2.24 -7.69 -19.72
N LYS A 116 1.51 -8.76 -20.04
CA LYS A 116 1.34 -9.24 -21.42
C LYS A 116 0.67 -8.19 -22.31
N THR A 117 -0.18 -7.35 -21.74
CA THR A 117 -0.92 -6.29 -22.46
C THR A 117 -0.55 -4.89 -22.01
N ASN A 118 0.18 -4.74 -20.90
CA ASN A 118 0.54 -3.45 -20.30
C ASN A 118 2.06 -3.22 -20.36
N LYS A 119 2.53 -2.54 -21.41
CA LYS A 119 3.96 -2.31 -21.63
C LYS A 119 4.60 -1.41 -20.57
N GLU A 120 3.86 -0.46 -20.00
CA GLU A 120 4.38 0.43 -18.96
C GLU A 120 4.58 -0.34 -17.65
N LEU A 121 3.58 -1.11 -17.22
CA LEU A 121 3.74 -2.02 -16.10
C LEU A 121 4.89 -3.02 -16.31
N LYS A 122 5.05 -3.55 -17.54
CA LYS A 122 6.19 -4.40 -17.88
C LYS A 122 7.52 -3.67 -17.66
N ALA A 123 7.68 -2.47 -18.19
CA ALA A 123 8.90 -1.68 -18.01
C ALA A 123 9.18 -1.33 -16.54
N ALA A 124 8.15 -1.11 -15.73
CA ALA A 124 8.29 -0.94 -14.29
C ALA A 124 8.83 -2.23 -13.62
N ILE A 125 8.27 -3.40 -13.95
CA ILE A 125 8.74 -4.68 -13.42
C ILE A 125 10.16 -4.99 -13.87
N ASP A 126 10.52 -4.70 -15.13
CA ASP A 126 11.87 -4.91 -15.63
C ASP A 126 12.88 -4.02 -14.87
N LYS A 127 12.50 -2.79 -14.49
CA LYS A 127 13.37 -1.87 -13.74
C LYS A 127 13.52 -2.27 -12.27
N TRP A 128 12.42 -2.58 -11.59
CA TRP A 128 12.37 -2.69 -10.14
C TRP A 128 12.18 -4.11 -9.62
N GLY A 129 12.02 -5.08 -10.52
CA GLY A 129 11.73 -6.48 -10.20
C GLY A 129 10.29 -6.72 -9.77
N SER A 130 9.95 -8.01 -9.64
CA SER A 130 8.70 -8.42 -9.00
C SER A 130 8.84 -8.31 -7.48
N TYR A 131 8.01 -7.48 -6.86
CA TYR A 131 8.04 -7.28 -5.41
C TYR A 131 7.84 -8.59 -4.64
N GLU A 132 6.89 -9.44 -5.07
CA GLU A 132 6.60 -10.74 -4.47
C GLU A 132 7.81 -11.69 -4.48
N LYS A 133 8.63 -11.64 -5.55
CA LYS A 133 9.83 -12.48 -5.66
C LYS A 133 10.98 -11.98 -4.80
N LEU A 134 11.06 -10.66 -4.60
CA LEU A 134 12.11 -10.03 -3.79
C LEU A 134 11.79 -10.09 -2.29
N HIS A 135 10.52 -10.24 -1.90
CA HIS A 135 10.05 -10.27 -0.51
C HIS A 135 9.07 -11.43 -0.26
N PRO A 136 9.54 -12.70 -0.30
CA PRO A 136 8.68 -13.88 -0.18
C PRO A 136 8.01 -14.07 1.19
N THR A 137 8.51 -13.40 2.23
CA THR A 137 8.15 -13.64 3.66
C THR A 137 6.86 -12.96 4.11
N HIS A 138 6.17 -12.20 3.26
CA HIS A 138 4.89 -11.61 3.66
C HIS A 138 3.68 -12.49 3.32
N SER A 139 3.86 -13.61 2.61
CA SER A 139 2.81 -14.48 2.05
C SER A 139 1.98 -15.30 3.05
N HIS A 140 1.94 -14.97 4.35
CA HIS A 140 1.10 -15.65 5.34
C HIS A 140 0.08 -14.70 6.01
N ALA A 141 -1.15 -15.21 6.08
CA ALA A 141 -2.39 -14.65 6.63
C ALA A 141 -3.09 -13.56 5.78
N ALA A 142 -3.76 -14.01 4.70
CA ALA A 142 -5.15 -13.60 4.52
C ALA A 142 -5.96 -14.51 5.44
N GLY A 143 -6.40 -13.97 6.58
CA GLY A 143 -7.42 -14.60 7.42
C GLY A 143 -8.77 -13.98 7.07
N ASP A 144 -9.76 -14.85 6.90
CA ASP A 144 -11.18 -14.54 6.72
C ASP A 144 -11.75 -13.59 7.77
#